data_AF-A0A3M1QMY3-F1
#
_entry.id   AF-A0A3M1QMY3-F1
#
_cell.length_a   1.000
_cell.length_b   1.000
_cell.length_c   1.000
_cell.angle_alpha   90.00
_cell.angle_beta   90.00
_cell.angle_gamma   90.00
#
_symmetry.space_group_name_H-M   'P 1'
#
loop_
_entity.id
_entity.type
_entity.pdbx_description
1 polymer ?
#
loop_
_entity_poly.entity_id
_entity_poly.type
_entity_poly.pdbx_seq_one_letter_code
_entity_poly.pdbx_strand_id
1 'polypeptide(L)' 'MSVSDYIRRAIEDDDRTVHALARDADCSPIQIWRFLRDERGLTTPVVDRLCEALGLELRRTRRRRRK' A
#
# COMPACT_ATOMS: atom_id res chain seq x y z
N MET A 1 5.84 3.55 -11.95
CA MET A 1 5.59 3.60 -10.51
C MET A 1 4.63 4.72 -10.20
N SER A 2 3.36 4.35 -10.14
CA SER A 2 2.30 5.05 -9.44
C SER A 2 2.46 4.88 -7.92
N VAL A 3 1.68 5.62 -7.13
CA VAL A 3 1.57 5.39 -5.67
C VAL A 3 1.11 3.97 -5.40
N SER A 4 0.15 3.45 -6.18
CA SER A 4 -0.34 2.09 -6.05
C SER A 4 0.76 1.06 -6.28
N ASP A 5 1.64 1.26 -7.26
CA ASP A 5 2.76 0.35 -7.53
C ASP A 5 3.73 0.28 -6.35
N TYR A 6 4.03 1.42 -5.72
CA TYR A 6 4.88 1.47 -4.53
C TYR A 6 4.26 0.71 -3.35
N ILE A 7 2.96 0.91 -3.12
CA ILE A 7 2.25 0.23 -2.03
C ILE A 7 2.19 -1.27 -2.28
N ARG A 8 1.88 -1.72 -3.51
CA ARG A 8 1.87 -3.15 -3.84
C ARG A 8 3.23 -3.78 -3.57
N ARG A 9 4.29 -3.15 -4.05
CA ARG A 9 5.65 -3.63 -3.83
C ARG A 9 6.02 -3.68 -2.36
N ALA A 10 5.64 -2.66 -1.58
CA ALA A 10 5.88 -2.66 -0.14
C ALA A 10 5.11 -3.77 0.59
N ILE A 11 3.91 -4.12 0.14
CA ILE A 11 3.15 -5.27 0.67
C ILE A 11 3.82 -6.60 0.29
N GLU A 12 4.32 -6.72 -0.94
CA GLU A 12 5.02 -7.92 -1.43
C GLU A 12 6.38 -8.13 -0.75
N ASP A 13 7.08 -7.05 -0.40
CA ASP A 13 8.37 -7.05 0.29
C ASP A 13 8.22 -7.20 1.83
N ASP A 14 6.99 -7.24 2.37
CA ASP A 14 6.73 -7.38 3.81
C ASP A 14 6.78 -8.85 4.26
N ASP A 15 7.47 -9.12 5.37
CA ASP A 15 7.61 -10.48 5.91
C ASP A 15 6.31 -11.04 6.55
N ARG A 16 5.33 -10.18 6.82
CA ARG A 16 4.04 -10.60 7.38
C ARG A 16 3.12 -11.13 6.29
N THR A 17 2.27 -12.08 6.67
CA THR A 17 1.16 -12.48 5.81
C THR A 17 0.19 -11.32 5.59
N VAL A 18 -0.53 -11.33 4.45
CA VAL A 18 -1.60 -10.36 4.15
C VAL A 18 -2.62 -10.24 5.30
N HIS A 19 -2.93 -11.33 5.99
CA HIS A 19 -3.86 -11.32 7.12
C HIS A 19 -3.29 -10.61 8.34
N ALA A 20 -2.00 -10.82 8.65
CA ALA A 20 -1.32 -10.13 9.75
C ALA A 20 -1.17 -8.64 9.44
N LEU A 21 -0.74 -8.28 8.22
CA LEU A 21 -0.66 -6.89 7.80
C LEU A 21 -2.03 -6.18 7.83
N ALA A 22 -3.08 -6.85 7.34
CA ALA A 22 -4.44 -6.30 7.38
C ALA A 22 -4.91 -6.04 8.81
N ARG A 23 -4.57 -6.93 9.75
CA ARG A 23 -4.87 -6.77 11.17
C ARG A 23 -4.15 -5.55 11.75
N ASP A 24 -2.85 -5.41 11.47
CA ASP A 24 -2.06 -4.28 11.96
C ASP A 24 -2.52 -2.94 11.36
N ALA A 25 -2.93 -2.95 10.09
CA ALA A 25 -3.45 -1.78 9.37
C ALA A 25 -4.96 -1.53 9.60
N ASP A 26 -5.61 -2.29 10.49
CA ASP A 26 -7.04 -2.20 10.79
C ASP A 26 -7.93 -2.20 9.52
N CYS A 27 -7.63 -3.07 8.55
CA CYS A 27 -8.38 -3.18 7.31
C CYS A 27 -8.73 -4.63 6.96
N SER A 28 -9.59 -4.82 5.96
CA SER A 28 -10.00 -6.15 5.56
C SER A 28 -8.92 -6.82 4.69
N PRO A 29 -8.52 -8.08 4.96
CA PRO A 29 -7.61 -8.83 4.09
C PRO A 29 -8.12 -8.91 2.65
N ILE A 30 -9.44 -8.95 2.44
CA ILE A 30 -10.06 -8.98 1.12
C ILE A 30 -9.78 -7.68 0.34
N GLN A 31 -9.73 -6.53 1.02
CA GLN A 31 -9.40 -5.26 0.38
C GLN A 31 -7.96 -5.27 -0.12
N ILE A 32 -7.02 -5.80 0.67
CA ILE A 32 -5.62 -5.95 0.26
C ILE A 32 -5.50 -6.91 -0.92
N TRP A 33 -6.13 -8.09 -0.86
CA TRP A 33 -6.10 -9.06 -1.97
C TRP A 33 -6.64 -8.48 -3.28
N ARG A 34 -7.78 -7.77 -3.23
CA ARG A 34 -8.35 -7.11 -4.40
C ARG A 34 -7.44 -5.99 -4.94
N PHE A 35 -6.73 -5.30 -4.07
CA PHE A 35 -5.79 -4.26 -4.44
C PHE A 35 -4.52 -4.82 -5.11
N LEU A 36 -3.98 -5.92 -4.58
CA LEU A 36 -2.85 -6.64 -5.17
C LEU A 36 -3.20 -7.20 -6.56
N ARG A 37 -4.42 -7.69 -6.73
CA ARG A 37 -4.94 -8.23 -8.00
C ARG A 37 -5.42 -7.18 -9.01
N ASP A 38 -5.25 -5.89 -8.68
CA ASP A 38 -5.73 -4.75 -9.50
C ASP A 38 -7.26 -4.76 -9.78
N GLU A 39 -8.03 -5.46 -8.95
CA GLU A 39 -9.50 -5.57 -9.09
C GLU A 39 -10.23 -4.36 -8.49
N ARG A 40 -9.64 -3.76 -7.44
CA ARG A 40 -10.21 -2.58 -6.77
C ARG A 40 -9.12 -1.76 -6.09
N GLY A 41 -9.22 -0.44 -6.22
CA GLY A 41 -8.40 0.49 -5.46
C GLY A 41 -8.73 0.52 -3.96
N LEU A 42 -7.80 1.05 -3.17
CA LEU A 42 -8.00 1.36 -1.76
C LEU A 42 -8.46 2.81 -1.60
N THR A 43 -9.22 3.08 -0.54
CA THR A 43 -9.54 4.45 -0.15
C THR A 43 -8.34 5.10 0.53
N THR A 44 -8.22 6.42 0.48
CA THR A 44 -7.11 7.15 1.12
C THR A 44 -6.94 6.80 2.61
N PRO A 45 -8.00 6.72 3.44
CA PRO A 45 -7.84 6.34 4.84
C PRO A 45 -7.32 4.90 5.06
N VAL A 46 -7.59 3.98 4.13
CA VAL A 46 -7.02 2.62 4.19
C VAL A 46 -5.55 2.65 3.77
N VAL A 47 -5.21 3.47 2.79
CA VAL A 47 -3.82 3.70 2.39
C VAL A 47 -3.00 4.29 3.54
N ASP A 48 -3.53 5.29 4.26
CA ASP A 48 -2.82 5.91 5.38
C ASP A 48 -2.49 4.91 6.48
N ARG A 49 -3.46 4.07 6.88
CA ARG A 49 -3.26 3.00 7.88
C ARG A 49 -2.30 1.91 7.40
N LEU A 50 -2.35 1.55 6.12
CA LEU A 50 -1.38 0.62 5.53
C LEU A 50 0.03 1.21 5.53
N CYS A 51 0.19 2.48 5.18
CA CYS A 51 1.48 3.16 5.22
C CYS A 51 2.05 3.16 6.64
N GLU A 52 1.23 3.45 7.65
CA GLU A 52 1.64 3.38 9.06
C GLU A 52 2.07 1.97 9.45
N ALA A 53 1.27 0.95 9.13
CA ALA A 53 1.57 -0.44 9.43
C ALA A 53 2.83 -0.96 8.70
N LEU A 54 3.11 -0.46 7.50
CA LEU A 54 4.29 -0.80 6.68
C LEU A 54 5.52 0.06 7.01
N GLY A 55 5.40 1.05 7.89
CA GLY A 55 6.49 1.98 8.19
C GLY A 55 6.88 2.87 7.00
N LEU A 56 5.93 3.17 6.11
CA LEU A 56 6.15 4.01 4.94
C LEU A 56 5.85 5.47 5.24
N GLU A 57 6.61 6.36 4.62
CA GLU A 57 6.38 7.80 4.67
C GLU A 57 6.45 8.45 3.29
N LEU A 58 5.62 9.48 3.09
CA LEU A 58 5.66 10.29 1.87
C LEU A 58 6.78 11.32 1.98
N ARG A 59 7.78 11.18 1.10
CA ARG A 59 8.89 12.16 0.99
C ARG A 59 8.78 12.98 -0.28
N ARG A 60 9.10 14.28 -0.18
CA ARG A 60 9.21 15.17 -1.34
C ARG A 60 10.42 14.76 -2.18
N THR A 61 10.17 14.38 -3.43
CA THR A 61 11.22 14.09 -4.42
C THR A 61 11.31 15.18 -5.50
N ARG A 62 12.41 15.20 -6.25
CA ARG A 62 12.55 16.10 -7.41
C ARG A 62 11.50 15.71 -8.46
N ARG A 63 10.73 16.68 -8.95
CA ARG A 63 9.74 16.44 -10.00
C ARG A 63 10.46 15.96 -11.27
N ARG A 64 10.16 14.73 -11.70
CA ARG A 64 10.66 14.20 -12.97
C ARG A 64 10.08 15.07 -14.10
N ARG A 65 10.94 15.78 -14.85
CA ARG A 65 10.50 16.49 -16.07
C ARG A 65 9.95 15.43 -17.03
N ARG A 66 8.68 15.55 -17.43
CA ARG A 66 8.14 14.79 -18.56
C ARG A 66 8.89 15.27 -19.82
N LYS A 67 9.51 14.35 -20.55
CA LYS A 67 9.99 14.61 -21.92
C LYS A 67 8.79 14.67 -22.86
#